data_AF-A0A9E0NPY2-F1
#
_entry.id   AF-A0A9E0NPY2-F1
#
_cell.length_a   1.000
_cell.length_b   1.000
_cell.length_c   1.000
_cell.angle_alpha   90.00
_cell.angle_beta   90.00
_cell.angle_gamma   90.00
#
_symmetry.space_group_name_H-M   'P 1'
#
loop_
_entity.id
_entity.type
_entity.pdbx_description
1 polymer ?
#
loop_
_entity_poly.entity_id
_entity_poly.type
_entity_poly.pdbx_seq_one_letter_code
_entity_poly.pdbx_strand_id
1 'polypeptide(L)'
;MERTFFLLVLLGFSTSLFSSEHFWFSYKVVTVNGAVVFQEKNITPVMTPFNGVSHTLCEIPLRLRYHSKFSKEQFLNENFDKVLPCFETLSAHILSWNEYRLKANSDRIEHVIEPVRFTVDFKDEFATIKTFR
;
A
#
# COMPACT_ATOMS: atom_id res chain seq x y z
N MET A 1 13.96 40.59 -26.06
CA MET A 1 14.48 39.33 -25.48
C MET A 1 13.76 38.92 -24.18
N GLU A 2 12.85 39.73 -23.62
CA GLU A 2 12.12 39.38 -22.37
C GLU A 2 10.92 38.44 -22.58
N ARG A 3 10.32 38.42 -23.78
CA ARG A 3 9.22 37.52 -24.12
C ARG A 3 9.60 36.03 -24.07
N THR A 4 10.86 35.70 -24.35
CA THR A 4 11.37 34.32 -24.34
C THR A 4 11.56 33.79 -22.92
N PHE A 5 11.91 34.68 -21.97
CA PHE A 5 12.08 34.34 -20.56
C PHE A 5 10.74 34.01 -19.88
N PHE A 6 9.68 34.77 -20.19
CA PHE A 6 8.34 34.51 -19.63
C PHE A 6 7.75 33.16 -20.07
N LEU A 7 8.03 32.72 -21.30
CA LEU A 7 7.59 31.41 -21.79
C LEU A 7 8.30 30.25 -21.07
N LEU A 8 9.59 30.40 -20.74
CA LEU A 8 10.34 29.42 -19.95
C LEU A 8 9.83 29.32 -18.50
N VAL A 9 9.41 30.44 -17.91
CA VAL A 9 8.80 30.44 -16.57
C VAL A 9 7.42 29.76 -16.61
N LEU A 10 6.57 30.06 -17.59
CA LEU A 10 5.25 29.43 -17.74
C LEU A 10 5.35 27.91 -18.07
N LEU A 11 6.35 27.50 -18.85
CA LEU A 11 6.64 26.09 -19.11
C LEU A 11 7.29 25.39 -17.90
N GLY A 12 8.05 26.11 -17.07
CA GLY A 12 8.67 25.60 -15.84
C GLY A 12 7.68 25.45 -14.68
N PHE A 13 6.61 26.23 -14.64
CA PHE A 13 5.54 26.10 -13.63
C PHE A 13 4.45 25.08 -14.01
N SER A 14 4.32 24.73 -15.29
CA SER A 14 3.33 23.74 -15.76
C SER A 14 3.79 22.28 -15.62
N THR A 15 5.04 22.06 -15.19
CA THR A 15 5.56 20.74 -14.80
C THR A 15 5.40 20.49 -13.30
N SER A 16 4.25 20.83 -12.70
CA SER A 16 3.76 20.03 -11.58
C SER A 16 3.28 18.69 -12.16
N LEU A 17 4.25 17.87 -12.60
CA LEU A 17 4.05 16.48 -12.93
C LEU A 17 3.41 15.85 -11.69
N PHE A 18 2.14 15.48 -11.80
CA PHE A 18 1.46 14.60 -10.86
C PHE A 18 2.16 13.25 -10.92
N SER A 19 3.36 13.18 -10.34
CA SER A 19 4.04 11.93 -10.09
C SER A 19 3.23 11.24 -9.01
N SER A 20 2.46 10.25 -9.45
CA SER A 20 1.81 9.31 -8.55
C SER A 20 2.91 8.58 -7.79
N GLU A 21 3.14 8.96 -6.52
CA GLU A 21 4.07 8.26 -5.63
C GLU A 21 3.75 6.76 -5.59
N HIS A 22 4.78 5.94 -5.80
CA HIS A 22 4.68 4.49 -5.77
C HIS A 22 5.06 3.96 -4.39
N PHE A 23 4.39 2.89 -3.97
CA PHE A 23 4.63 2.22 -2.69
C PHE A 23 4.75 0.70 -2.89
N TRP A 24 5.48 0.03 -2.01
CA TRP A 24 5.39 -1.42 -1.80
C TRP A 24 4.51 -1.69 -0.60
N PHE A 25 3.62 -2.68 -0.73
CA PHE A 25 2.86 -3.26 0.36
C PHE A 25 3.31 -4.70 0.58
N SER A 26 3.60 -5.11 1.82
CA SER A 26 3.73 -6.52 2.18
C SER A 26 3.18 -6.78 3.58
N TYR A 27 2.66 -7.98 3.79
CA TYR A 27 2.09 -8.38 5.07
C TYR A 27 2.38 -9.84 5.37
N LYS A 28 2.83 -10.13 6.59
CA LYS A 28 2.97 -11.49 7.10
C LYS A 28 2.45 -11.56 8.52
N VAL A 29 1.59 -12.52 8.81
CA VAL A 29 1.19 -12.86 10.17
C VAL A 29 1.27 -14.36 10.38
N VAL A 30 1.79 -14.75 11.55
CA VAL A 30 1.87 -16.14 11.98
C VAL A 30 1.11 -16.28 13.29
N THR A 31 0.20 -17.23 13.32
CA THR A 31 -0.53 -17.63 14.52
C THR A 31 -0.18 -19.06 14.91
N VAL A 32 -0.13 -19.33 16.21
CA VAL A 32 0.00 -20.67 16.79
C VAL A 32 -1.11 -20.84 17.82
N ASN A 33 -1.95 -21.86 17.65
CA ASN A 33 -3.13 -22.12 18.48
C ASN A 33 -4.03 -20.88 18.64
N GLY A 34 -4.16 -20.09 17.56
CA GLY A 34 -4.96 -18.86 17.53
C GLY A 34 -4.28 -17.61 18.12
N ALA A 35 -3.10 -17.74 18.75
CA ALA A 35 -2.33 -16.60 19.25
C ALA A 35 -1.33 -16.09 18.18
N VAL A 36 -1.27 -14.77 17.96
CA VAL A 36 -0.27 -14.16 17.06
C VAL A 36 1.11 -14.26 17.71
N VAL A 37 2.04 -14.94 17.03
CA VAL A 37 3.44 -15.09 17.47
C VAL A 37 4.42 -14.27 16.65
N PHE A 38 4.02 -13.88 15.43
CA PHE A 38 4.80 -13.01 14.55
C PHE A 38 3.85 -12.17 13.69
N GLN A 39 4.18 -10.90 13.51
CA GLN A 39 3.47 -10.02 12.59
C GLN A 39 4.46 -9.01 12.00
N GLU A 40 4.39 -8.85 10.68
CA GLU A 40 5.16 -7.89 9.91
C GLU A 40 4.20 -7.14 8.99
N LYS A 41 4.19 -5.81 9.12
CA LYS A 41 3.39 -4.88 8.32
C LYS A 41 4.36 -3.93 7.63
N ASN A 42 4.30 -3.81 6.31
CA ASN A 42 5.23 -2.97 5.57
C ASN A 42 4.51 -2.16 4.49
N ILE A 43 4.67 -0.84 4.55
CA ILE A 43 4.34 0.10 3.47
C ILE A 43 5.53 1.05 3.31
N THR A 44 6.22 0.98 2.18
CA THR A 44 7.42 1.79 1.92
C THR A 44 7.36 2.47 0.56
N PRO A 45 7.84 3.73 0.44
CA PRO A 45 7.90 4.42 -0.83
C PRO A 45 8.92 3.77 -1.79
N VAL A 46 8.65 3.84 -3.09
CA VAL A 46 9.51 3.30 -4.13
C VAL A 46 9.96 4.41 -5.05
N MET A 47 11.28 4.54 -5.24
CA MET A 47 11.85 5.54 -6.14
C MET A 47 11.94 5.06 -7.59
N THR A 48 11.79 3.76 -7.84
CA THR A 48 11.86 3.21 -9.20
C THR A 48 10.54 3.40 -9.93
N PRO A 49 10.51 4.19 -11.01
CA PRO A 49 9.30 4.35 -11.81
C PRO A 49 8.92 2.99 -12.42
N PHE A 50 7.62 2.70 -12.44
CA PHE A 50 7.09 1.49 -13.06
C PHE A 50 6.08 1.85 -14.13
N ASN A 51 6.40 1.52 -15.38
CA ASN A 51 5.53 1.72 -16.53
C ASN A 51 4.69 0.47 -16.76
N GLY A 52 3.73 0.23 -15.87
CA GLY A 52 2.72 -0.82 -16.00
C GLY A 52 1.33 -0.24 -16.19
N VAL A 53 0.38 -1.08 -16.62
CA VAL A 53 -1.03 -0.67 -16.66
C VAL A 53 -1.55 -0.68 -15.23
N SER A 54 -1.96 0.49 -14.73
CA SER A 54 -2.54 0.59 -13.40
C SER A 54 -3.99 0.09 -13.40
N HIS A 55 -4.35 -0.71 -12.41
CA HIS A 55 -5.71 -1.17 -12.18
C HIS A 55 -6.15 -0.78 -10.77
N THR A 56 -7.36 -0.24 -10.63
CA THR A 56 -7.94 0.09 -9.33
C THR A 56 -8.25 -1.18 -8.54
N LEU A 57 -7.76 -1.26 -7.30
CA LEU A 57 -8.10 -2.34 -6.38
C LEU A 57 -9.33 -2.02 -5.56
N CYS A 58 -9.33 -0.86 -4.92
CA CYS A 58 -10.35 -0.48 -3.97
C CYS A 58 -10.37 1.04 -3.76
N GLU A 59 -11.43 1.49 -3.08
CA GLU A 59 -11.52 2.83 -2.53
C GLU A 59 -11.67 2.73 -1.01
N ILE A 60 -10.84 3.47 -0.29
CA ILE A 60 -10.85 3.53 1.16
C ILE A 60 -11.58 4.81 1.56
N PRO A 61 -12.73 4.74 2.25
CA PRO A 61 -13.44 5.94 2.68
C PRO A 61 -12.63 6.71 3.72
N LEU A 62 -12.49 8.02 3.51
CA LEU A 62 -11.80 8.94 4.39
C LEU A 62 -12.82 9.56 5.34
N ARG A 63 -12.75 9.22 6.64
CA ARG A 63 -13.60 9.84 7.66
C ARG A 63 -13.23 11.30 7.96
N LEU A 64 -12.00 11.68 7.64
CA LEU A 64 -11.47 13.04 7.75
C LEU A 64 -10.84 13.37 6.39
N ARG A 65 -11.13 14.56 5.86
CA ARG A 65 -10.51 15.05 4.63
C ARG A 65 -8.99 14.88 4.76
N TYR A 66 -8.31 14.33 3.76
CA TYR A 66 -6.85 14.20 3.79
C TYR A 66 -6.24 15.57 4.09
N HIS A 67 -5.73 15.74 5.31
CA HIS A 67 -5.09 16.97 5.71
C HIS A 67 -3.66 16.92 5.16
N SER A 68 -3.32 17.86 4.27
CA SER A 68 -2.01 18.00 3.63
C SER A 68 -0.81 18.12 4.57
N LYS A 69 -1.03 18.11 5.89
CA LYS A 69 0.01 18.09 6.92
C LYS A 69 0.72 16.74 7.04
N PHE A 70 0.09 15.63 6.65
CA PHE A 70 0.70 14.31 6.72
C PHE A 70 1.30 13.90 5.37
N SER A 71 2.39 13.16 5.38
CA SER A 71 2.89 12.49 4.16
C SER A 71 1.94 11.35 3.79
N LYS A 72 1.88 11.00 2.49
CA LYS A 72 1.07 9.86 2.03
C LYS A 72 1.48 8.57 2.74
N GLU A 73 2.79 8.35 2.90
CA GLU A 73 3.35 7.22 3.62
C GLU A 73 2.87 7.15 5.07
N GLN A 74 2.91 8.27 5.81
CA GLN A 74 2.46 8.31 7.20
C GLN A 74 0.98 7.97 7.29
N PHE A 75 0.15 8.55 6.42
CA PHE A 75 -1.29 8.24 6.37
C PHE A 75 -1.52 6.74 6.13
N LEU A 76 -0.82 6.14 5.16
CA LEU A 76 -0.97 4.74 4.80
C LEU A 76 -0.59 3.82 5.96
N ASN A 77 0.51 4.12 6.66
CA ASN A 77 0.96 3.35 7.82
C ASN A 77 0.00 3.48 9.01
N GLU A 78 -0.50 4.67 9.32
CA GLU A 78 -1.49 4.89 10.39
C GLU A 78 -2.85 4.23 10.10
N ASN A 79 -3.14 3.98 8.82
CA ASN A 79 -4.39 3.35 8.37
C ASN A 79 -4.17 1.95 7.77
N PHE A 80 -3.07 1.27 8.10
CA PHE A 80 -2.68 -0.01 7.51
C PHE A 80 -3.82 -1.04 7.52
N ASP A 81 -4.54 -1.16 8.63
CA ASP A 81 -5.62 -2.17 8.77
C ASP A 81 -6.82 -1.88 7.86
N LYS A 82 -7.00 -0.63 7.39
CA LYS A 82 -8.01 -0.28 6.37
C LYS A 82 -7.52 -0.54 4.96
N VAL A 83 -6.20 -0.51 4.75
CA VAL A 83 -5.53 -0.73 3.47
C VAL A 83 -5.39 -2.22 3.18
N LEU A 84 -5.08 -3.03 4.20
CA LEU A 84 -4.83 -4.47 4.11
C LEU A 84 -5.88 -5.25 3.29
N PRO A 85 -7.21 -5.09 3.51
CA PRO A 85 -8.22 -5.85 2.77
C PRO A 85 -8.16 -5.66 1.25
N CYS A 86 -7.63 -4.53 0.77
CA CYS A 86 -7.49 -4.27 -0.66
C CYS A 86 -6.47 -5.21 -1.34
N PHE A 87 -5.52 -5.76 -0.59
CA PHE A 87 -4.44 -6.60 -1.09
C PHE A 87 -4.67 -8.09 -0.90
N GLU A 88 -5.62 -8.49 -0.04
CA GLU A 88 -5.97 -9.90 0.21
C GLU A 88 -6.45 -10.63 -1.06
N THR A 89 -6.93 -9.88 -2.06
CA THR A 89 -7.41 -10.44 -3.34
C THR A 89 -6.33 -10.72 -4.37
N LEU A 90 -5.11 -10.20 -4.20
CA LEU A 90 -4.09 -10.18 -5.26
C LEU A 90 -3.10 -11.34 -5.20
N SER A 91 -2.59 -11.68 -4.02
CA SER A 91 -1.54 -12.71 -3.84
C SER A 91 -1.41 -13.11 -2.36
N ALA A 92 -2.54 -13.41 -1.72
CA ALA A 92 -2.56 -13.92 -0.35
C ALA A 92 -2.41 -15.45 -0.36
N HIS A 93 -1.41 -15.98 0.34
CA HIS A 93 -1.28 -17.40 0.60
C HIS A 93 -1.50 -17.68 2.09
N ILE A 94 -2.31 -18.69 2.37
CA ILE A 94 -2.52 -19.23 3.72
C ILE A 94 -1.85 -20.60 3.77
N LEU A 95 -0.86 -20.74 4.65
CA LEU A 95 -0.20 -22.02 4.92
C LEU A 95 -0.61 -22.46 6.33
N SER A 96 -1.17 -23.66 6.46
CA SER A 96 -1.57 -24.25 7.75
C SER A 96 -0.84 -25.56 7.97
N TRP A 97 -0.26 -25.73 9.16
CA TRP A 97 0.40 -26.94 9.60
C TRP A 97 -0.15 -27.37 10.95
N ASN A 98 -0.62 -28.62 11.02
CA ASN A 98 -0.97 -29.27 12.27
C ASN A 98 0.16 -30.23 12.68
N GLU A 99 0.93 -29.87 13.70
CA GLU A 99 1.90 -30.78 14.30
C GLU A 99 1.24 -31.56 15.45
N TYR A 100 0.96 -32.85 15.21
CA TYR A 100 0.58 -33.79 16.26
C TYR A 100 1.84 -34.34 16.93
N ARG A 101 2.30 -33.72 18.03
CA ARG A 101 3.28 -34.33 18.93
C ARG A 101 2.56 -34.88 20.16
N LEU A 102 2.98 -36.05 20.65
CA LEU A 102 2.38 -36.87 21.73
C LEU A 102 2.06 -36.15 23.06
N LYS A 103 2.30 -34.83 23.20
CA LYS A 103 1.96 -34.02 24.38
C LYS A 103 1.43 -32.60 24.08
N ALA A 104 1.33 -32.18 22.83
CA ALA A 104 0.78 -30.86 22.47
C ALA A 104 0.28 -30.87 21.03
N ASN A 105 -0.98 -30.46 20.83
CA ASN A 105 -1.49 -30.10 19.51
C ASN A 105 -1.06 -28.65 19.23
N SER A 106 -0.36 -28.44 18.12
CA SER A 106 0.05 -27.10 17.67
C SER A 106 -0.48 -26.89 16.27
N ASP A 107 -1.50 -26.04 16.15
CA ASP A 107 -1.99 -25.53 14.87
C ASP A 107 -1.25 -24.22 14.55
N ARG A 108 -0.45 -24.22 13.50
CA ARG A 108 0.29 -23.05 13.01
C ARG A 108 -0.31 -22.58 11.70
N ILE A 109 -0.72 -21.32 11.64
CA ILE A 109 -1.24 -20.69 10.43
C ILE A 109 -0.35 -19.51 10.07
N GLU A 110 0.12 -19.46 8.82
CA GLU A 110 0.82 -18.33 8.24
C GLU A 110 -0.04 -17.72 7.13
N HIS A 111 -0.33 -16.43 7.25
CA HIS A 111 -0.96 -15.63 6.20
C HIS A 111 0.07 -14.64 5.67
N VAL A 112 0.37 -14.76 4.37
CA VAL A 112 1.40 -13.97 3.69
C VAL A 112 0.79 -13.30 2.46
N ILE A 113 0.95 -11.99 2.37
CA ILE A 113 0.73 -11.21 1.15
C ILE A 113 2.10 -10.82 0.63
N GLU A 114 2.45 -11.37 -0.53
CA GLU A 114 3.71 -11.07 -1.19
C GLU A 114 3.84 -9.59 -1.53
N PRO A 115 5.06 -9.05 -1.68
CA PRO A 115 5.26 -7.66 -2.01
C PRO A 115 4.50 -7.23 -3.28
N VAL A 116 3.60 -6.24 -3.14
CA VAL A 116 2.80 -5.66 -4.24
C VAL A 116 3.14 -4.19 -4.41
N ARG A 117 3.35 -3.74 -5.66
CA ARG A 117 3.50 -2.32 -5.97
C ARG A 117 2.14 -1.66 -6.14
N PHE A 118 1.95 -0.50 -5.54
CA PHE A 118 0.71 0.24 -5.64
C PHE A 118 0.93 1.75 -5.64
N THR A 119 -0.13 2.49 -5.96
CA THR A 119 -0.22 3.94 -5.80
C THR A 119 -1.50 4.31 -5.09
N VAL A 120 -1.50 5.48 -4.47
CA VAL A 120 -2.67 6.03 -3.79
C VAL A 120 -2.98 7.44 -4.29
N ASP A 121 -4.22 7.61 -4.73
CA ASP A 121 -4.79 8.90 -5.12
C ASP A 121 -5.79 9.34 -4.06
N PHE A 122 -5.46 10.41 -3.34
CA PHE A 122 -6.34 11.00 -2.35
C PHE A 122 -7.32 11.97 -3.00
N LYS A 123 -8.62 11.73 -2.79
CA LYS A 123 -9.71 12.66 -3.09
C LYS A 123 -10.33 13.17 -1.79
N ASP A 124 -11.33 14.03 -1.89
CA ASP A 124 -11.91 14.70 -0.71
C ASP A 124 -12.53 13.71 0.31
N GLU A 125 -13.18 12.65 -0.17
CA GLU A 125 -13.95 11.71 0.67
C GLU A 125 -13.40 10.27 0.67
N PHE A 126 -12.48 9.96 -0.23
CA PHE A 126 -11.93 8.61 -0.37
C PHE A 126 -10.50 8.62 -0.92
N ALA A 127 -9.76 7.55 -0.67
CA ALA A 127 -8.47 7.27 -1.27
C ALA A 127 -8.59 6.08 -2.23
N THR A 128 -8.20 6.26 -3.48
CA THR A 128 -8.20 5.18 -4.47
C THR A 128 -6.84 4.47 -4.45
N ILE A 129 -6.86 3.16 -4.21
CA ILE A 129 -5.66 2.30 -4.28
C ILE A 129 -5.61 1.66 -5.65
N LYS A 130 -4.48 1.78 -6.34
CA LYS A 130 -4.23 1.17 -7.64
C LYS A 130 -3.01 0.29 -7.58
N THR A 131 -3.07 -0.90 -8.15
CA THR A 131 -1.90 -1.78 -8.37
C THR A 131 -1.48 -1.74 -9.82
N PHE A 132 -0.36 -2.38 -10.13
CA PHE A 132 0.08 -2.60 -11.49
C PHE A 132 0.10 -4.08 -11.83
N ARG A 133 -0.34 -4.43 -13.04
CA ARG A 133 -0.24 -5.77 -13.61
C ARG A 133 0.81 -5.83 -14.71
#